data_AF-A0A915NLC4-F1
#
_entry.id   AF-A0A915NLC4-F1
#
_cell.length_a   1.000
_cell.length_b   1.000
_cell.length_c   1.000
_cell.angle_alpha   90.00
_cell.angle_beta   90.00
_cell.angle_gamma   90.00
#
_symmetry.space_group_name_H-M   'P 1'
#
loop_
_entity.id
_entity.type
_entity.pdbx_description
1 polymer ?
#
loop_
_entity_poly.entity_id
_entity_poly.type
_entity_poly.pdbx_seq_one_letter_code
_entity_poly.pdbx_strand_id
1 'polypeptide(L)'
;MYYIPLVLPKPEEIHEASRYNGARTRAFLEFDSPAPITSVGKYRCEINTTTNTEEEGEEKRLTVVGNLFVNMRPVLILNATTRLDQVEDGNFFSWIGSAKTVPLGGDVFIECPAIGYPLPEIRCVLLPPDKMRKTISSRRKYVLTAKALYIRNIEPNDEATYKCLATNSFTEEFGRPPREFQVTLEHYSYS
;
A
#
# COMPACT_ATOMS: atom_id res chain seq x y z
N MET A 1 -13.98 2.02 -17.85
CA MET A 1 -13.73 2.86 -16.66
C MET A 1 -12.24 2.69 -16.35
N TYR A 2 -11.40 3.68 -16.70
CA TYR A 2 -9.96 3.58 -16.51
C TYR A 2 -9.63 3.93 -15.06
N TYR A 3 -9.30 2.93 -14.25
CA TYR A 3 -8.75 3.16 -12.92
C TYR A 3 -7.29 3.58 -13.09
N ILE A 4 -6.99 4.86 -12.84
CA ILE A 4 -5.61 5.29 -12.59
C ILE A 4 -5.29 4.81 -11.17
N PRO A 5 -4.40 3.83 -10.97
CA PRO A 5 -4.06 3.42 -9.61
C PRO A 5 -3.50 4.64 -8.87
N LEU A 6 -3.99 4.90 -7.66
CA LEU A 6 -3.34 5.85 -6.76
C LEU A 6 -1.90 5.34 -6.55
N VAL A 7 -0.95 5.93 -7.26
CA VAL A 7 0.47 5.77 -6.97
C VAL A 7 0.75 6.80 -5.90
N LEU A 8 0.96 6.33 -4.67
CA LEU A 8 1.44 7.16 -3.57
C LEU A 8 2.97 7.11 -3.58
N PRO A 9 3.66 8.26 -3.46
CA PRO A 9 3.11 9.62 -3.35
C PRO A 9 2.72 10.22 -4.72
N LYS A 10 1.80 11.21 -4.70
CA LYS A 10 1.52 12.08 -5.87
C LYS A 10 2.80 12.86 -6.28
N PRO A 11 2.94 13.26 -7.56
CA PRO A 11 4.09 14.04 -8.02
C PRO A 11 4.21 15.41 -7.32
N GLU A 12 5.44 15.94 -7.29
CA GLU A 12 5.94 17.11 -6.55
C GLU A 12 4.95 18.29 -6.44
N GLU A 13 4.18 18.32 -5.35
CA GLU A 13 3.33 19.45 -4.98
C GLU A 13 4.06 20.29 -3.92
N ILE A 14 4.22 21.59 -4.19
CA ILE A 14 4.87 22.51 -3.25
C ILE A 14 3.81 23.03 -2.28
N HIS A 15 3.99 22.73 -1.00
CA HIS A 15 3.16 23.29 0.06
C HIS A 15 3.92 24.39 0.79
N GLU A 16 3.36 25.61 0.80
CA GLU A 16 3.87 26.67 1.67
C GLU A 16 3.57 26.36 3.14
N ALA A 17 4.36 26.95 4.04
CA ALA A 17 4.12 26.81 5.47
C ALA A 17 2.75 27.42 5.84
N SER A 18 1.90 26.65 6.51
CA SER A 18 0.58 27.11 6.95
C SER A 18 0.71 28.24 7.98
N ARG A 19 1.75 28.16 8.81
CA ARG A 19 2.00 29.12 9.88
C ARG A 19 3.48 29.22 10.21
N TYR A 20 3.87 30.41 10.67
CA TYR A 20 5.13 30.65 11.37
C TYR A 20 4.86 31.01 12.82
N ASN A 21 5.78 30.66 13.72
CA ASN A 21 5.76 31.25 15.06
C ASN A 21 6.13 32.75 15.01
N GLY A 22 5.80 33.51 16.05
CA GLY A 22 6.05 34.97 16.08
C GLY A 22 7.53 35.36 15.89
N ALA A 23 8.46 34.49 16.31
CA ALA A 23 9.90 34.66 16.13
C ALA A 23 10.43 34.17 14.75
N ARG A 24 9.57 33.62 13.88
CA ARG A 24 9.90 33.00 12.58
C ARG A 24 11.03 31.95 12.62
N THR A 25 11.21 31.31 13.77
CA THR A 25 12.16 30.20 13.97
C THR A 25 11.54 28.83 13.71
N ARG A 26 10.22 28.76 13.54
CA ARG A 26 9.49 27.53 13.25
C ARG A 26 8.47 27.77 12.14
N ALA A 27 8.44 26.85 11.19
CA ALA A 27 7.41 26.74 10.17
C ALA A 27 6.59 25.47 10.44
N PHE A 28 5.28 25.54 10.22
CA PHE A 28 4.36 24.43 10.42
C PHE A 28 3.73 24.05 9.08
N LEU A 29 3.59 22.75 8.85
CA LEU A 29 2.76 22.17 7.81
C LEU A 29 1.61 21.46 8.53
N GLU A 30 0.39 21.95 8.33
CA GLU A 30 -0.82 21.39 8.93
C GLU A 30 -1.59 20.60 7.89
N PHE A 31 -2.09 19.42 8.28
CA PHE A 31 -3.01 18.62 7.49
C PHE A 31 -4.40 18.71 8.11
N ASP A 32 -5.43 18.53 7.28
CA ASP A 32 -6.81 18.41 7.76
C ASP A 32 -6.94 17.28 8.80
N SER A 33 -7.96 17.37 9.65
CA SER A 33 -8.30 16.33 10.62
C SER A 33 -9.73 15.85 10.41
N PRO A 34 -9.95 14.61 9.90
CA PRO A 34 -8.93 13.62 9.54
C PRO A 34 -8.17 13.97 8.24
N ALA A 35 -6.89 13.60 8.18
CA ALA A 35 -6.06 13.90 7.01
C ALA A 35 -6.51 13.03 5.81
N PRO A 36 -6.64 13.61 4.60
CA PRO A 36 -7.05 12.86 3.43
C PRO A 36 -5.94 11.89 3.00
N ILE A 37 -6.30 10.80 2.31
CA ILE A 37 -5.33 9.83 1.80
C ILE A 37 -4.30 10.44 0.84
N THR A 38 -4.63 11.59 0.26
CA THR A 38 -3.75 12.35 -0.62
C THR A 38 -2.59 13.03 0.11
N SER A 39 -2.66 13.21 1.43
CA SER A 39 -1.56 13.77 2.22
C SER A 39 -0.47 12.75 2.57
N VAL A 40 -0.67 11.48 2.20
CA VAL A 40 0.24 10.39 2.51
C VAL A 40 1.48 10.46 1.60
N GLY A 41 2.67 10.39 2.18
CA GLY A 41 3.92 10.44 1.41
C GLY A 41 5.14 10.92 2.17
N LYS A 42 6.21 11.17 1.41
CA LYS A 42 7.45 11.81 1.88
C LYS A 42 7.47 13.26 1.43
N TYR A 43 7.69 14.13 2.39
CA TYR A 43 7.85 15.56 2.19
C TYR A 43 9.29 15.94 2.47
N ARG A 44 9.80 16.89 1.69
CA ARG A 44 11.05 17.58 1.94
C ARG A 44 10.72 19.00 2.39
N CYS A 45 11.09 19.32 3.62
CA CYS A 45 11.01 20.68 4.14
C CYS A 45 12.31 21.40 3.79
N GLU A 46 12.22 22.54 3.12
CA GLU A 46 13.36 23.41 2.81
C GLU A 46 13.08 24.80 3.36
N ILE A 47 13.92 25.28 4.27
CA ILE A 47 13.81 26.59 4.89
C ILE A 47 15.04 27.40 4.48
N ASN A 48 14.82 28.46 3.70
CA ASN A 48 15.86 29.40 3.33
C ASN A 48 15.90 30.55 4.34
N THR A 49 17.06 30.77 4.96
CA THR A 49 17.33 31.86 5.91
C THR A 49 18.47 32.73 5.38
N THR A 50 18.49 33.98 5.83
CA THR A 50 19.58 34.93 5.56
C THR A 50 20.17 35.36 6.89
N THR A 51 21.49 35.30 7.02
CA THR A 51 22.16 35.80 8.22
C THR A 51 22.70 37.19 7.95
N ASN A 52 22.41 38.13 8.85
CA ASN A 52 23.06 39.43 8.88
C ASN A 52 24.48 39.24 9.41
N THR A 53 25.42 38.83 8.55
CA THR A 53 26.85 38.92 8.88
C THR A 53 27.27 40.37 8.69
N GLU A 54 27.36 41.10 9.81
CA GLU A 54 27.99 42.43 9.88
C GLU A 54 29.50 42.27 9.76
N GLU A 55 30.00 41.98 8.56
CA GLU A 55 31.38 42.21 8.12
C GLU A 55 31.41 41.91 6.61
N GLU A 56 31.64 42.94 5.80
CA GLU A 56 31.76 42.89 4.32
C GLU A 56 30.51 42.55 3.48
N GLY A 57 29.31 43.03 3.83
CA GLY A 57 28.22 43.25 2.86
C GLY A 57 27.68 42.03 2.06
N GLU A 58 28.17 40.83 2.31
CA GLU A 58 27.70 39.59 1.70
C GLU A 58 26.60 38.97 2.57
N GLU A 59 25.38 39.00 2.06
CA GLU A 59 24.24 38.29 2.64
C GLU A 59 24.44 36.77 2.49
N LYS A 60 24.82 36.10 3.57
CA LYS A 60 24.97 34.64 3.57
C LYS A 60 23.59 33.97 3.64
N ARG A 61 23.19 33.36 2.52
CA ARG A 61 22.02 32.48 2.43
C ARG A 61 22.35 31.09 3.01
N LEU A 62 21.50 30.62 3.92
CA LEU A 62 21.56 29.28 4.49
C LEU A 62 20.26 28.53 4.17
N THR A 63 20.37 27.27 3.78
CA THR A 63 19.21 26.40 3.59
C THR A 63 19.24 25.28 4.61
N VAL A 64 18.19 25.18 5.42
CA VAL A 64 17.95 24.08 6.36
C VAL A 64 16.98 23.10 5.74
N VAL A 65 17.33 21.81 5.71
CA VAL A 65 16.49 20.76 5.11
C VAL A 65 16.08 19.72 6.13
N GLY A 66 14.85 19.21 6.00
CA GLY A 66 14.30 18.14 6.83
C GLY A 66 13.39 17.23 6.02
N ASN A 67 13.19 15.99 6.48
CA ASN A 67 12.22 15.07 5.89
C ASN A 67 11.05 14.89 6.84
N LEU A 68 9.83 14.87 6.29
CA LEU A 68 8.61 14.50 7.00
C LEU A 68 7.97 13.31 6.27
N PHE A 69 7.52 12.31 7.02
CA PHE A 69 6.88 11.12 6.47
C PHE A 69 5.48 10.99 7.06
N VAL A 70 4.47 11.10 6.20
CA VAL A 70 3.07 10.82 6.56
C VAL A 70 2.81 9.37 6.16
N ASN A 71 2.99 8.47 7.13
CA ASN A 71 2.84 7.04 6.92
C ASN A 71 1.38 6.61 7.00
N MET A 72 1.04 5.62 6.18
CA MET A 72 -0.29 5.01 6.15
C MET A 72 -0.14 3.49 6.16
N ARG A 73 -0.87 2.84 7.06
CA ARG A 73 -0.96 1.37 7.07
C ARG A 73 -1.64 0.85 5.81
N PRO A 74 -1.35 -0.38 5.39
CA PRO A 74 -2.08 -1.02 4.30
C PRO A 74 -3.61 -1.01 4.53
N VAL A 75 -4.33 -0.46 3.56
CA VAL A 75 -5.80 -0.46 3.49
C VAL A 75 -6.24 -1.00 2.13
N LEU A 76 -7.41 -1.66 2.09
CA LEU A 76 -7.98 -2.16 0.85
C LEU A 76 -8.73 -1.02 0.13
N ILE A 77 -8.38 -0.75 -1.12
CA ILE A 77 -9.17 0.11 -2.01
C ILE A 77 -9.86 -0.78 -3.02
N LEU A 78 -11.19 -0.83 -2.95
CA LEU A 78 -12.01 -1.64 -3.82
C LEU A 78 -12.93 -0.79 -4.67
N ASN A 79 -13.42 -1.38 -5.76
CA ASN A 79 -14.49 -0.79 -6.54
C ASN A 79 -15.81 -0.91 -5.75
N ALA A 80 -16.74 0.03 -5.94
CA ALA A 80 -18.02 0.07 -5.25
C ALA A 80 -18.87 -1.19 -5.46
N THR A 81 -18.62 -1.94 -6.54
CA THR A 81 -19.32 -3.19 -6.85
C THR A 81 -18.70 -4.42 -6.21
N THR A 82 -17.49 -4.32 -5.63
CA THR A 82 -16.83 -5.46 -5.00
C THR A 82 -17.48 -5.74 -3.64
N ARG A 83 -18.06 -6.92 -3.50
CA ARG A 83 -18.55 -7.39 -2.20
C ARG A 83 -17.37 -7.83 -1.34
N LEU A 84 -17.35 -7.33 -0.12
CA LEU A 84 -16.43 -7.74 0.92
C LEU A 84 -17.21 -8.37 2.06
N ASP A 85 -16.84 -9.59 2.41
CA ASP A 85 -17.31 -10.24 3.61
C ASP A 85 -16.17 -10.28 4.63
N GLN A 86 -16.46 -9.96 5.88
CA GLN A 86 -15.48 -10.09 6.95
C GLN A 86 -15.30 -11.58 7.27
N VAL A 87 -14.07 -12.01 7.51
CA VAL A 87 -13.82 -13.38 7.95
C VAL A 87 -14.30 -13.54 9.40
N GLU A 88 -15.09 -14.57 9.68
CA GLU A 88 -15.61 -14.88 11.03
C GLU A 88 -14.55 -15.56 11.94
N ASP A 89 -13.29 -15.11 11.88
CA ASP A 89 -12.17 -15.66 12.66
C ASP A 89 -11.73 -14.73 13.82
N GLY A 90 -12.48 -13.65 14.05
CA GLY A 90 -12.14 -12.61 15.02
C GLY A 90 -11.05 -11.63 14.57
N ASN A 91 -10.52 -11.76 13.34
CA ASN A 91 -9.54 -10.85 12.76
C ASN A 91 -10.23 -9.75 11.93
N PHE A 92 -10.41 -8.56 12.54
CA PHE A 92 -10.97 -7.38 11.85
C PHE A 92 -10.16 -6.89 10.63
N PHE A 93 -8.94 -7.39 10.45
CA PHE A 93 -8.09 -7.03 9.31
C PHE A 93 -8.20 -8.02 8.14
N SER A 94 -9.01 -9.07 8.27
CA SER A 94 -9.18 -10.11 7.25
C SER A 94 -10.52 -9.99 6.51
N TRP A 95 -10.43 -9.92 5.19
CA TRP A 95 -11.57 -9.71 4.30
C TRP A 95 -11.59 -10.74 3.18
N ILE A 96 -12.79 -11.14 2.76
CA ILE A 96 -13.05 -12.09 1.68
C ILE A 96 -13.60 -11.29 0.50
N GLY A 97 -12.94 -11.41 -0.65
CA GLY A 97 -13.42 -10.89 -1.93
C GLY A 97 -14.21 -11.92 -2.72
N SER A 98 -14.73 -11.51 -3.87
CA SER A 98 -15.46 -12.38 -4.78
C SER A 98 -14.59 -13.52 -5.31
N ALA A 99 -15.16 -14.72 -5.41
CA ALA A 99 -14.50 -15.87 -6.03
C ALA A 99 -14.13 -15.58 -7.49
N LYS A 100 -13.05 -16.22 -7.95
CA LYS A 100 -12.58 -16.16 -9.34
C LYS A 100 -12.71 -17.54 -9.96
N THR A 101 -13.37 -17.60 -11.11
CA THR A 101 -13.55 -18.85 -11.87
C THR A 101 -12.82 -18.74 -13.21
N VAL A 102 -11.93 -19.68 -13.50
CA VAL A 102 -10.97 -19.60 -14.62
C VAL A 102 -10.92 -20.94 -15.37
N PRO A 103 -10.80 -20.96 -16.71
CA PRO A 103 -10.74 -22.22 -17.43
C PRO A 103 -9.43 -22.97 -17.13
N LEU A 104 -9.48 -24.29 -17.16
CA LEU A 104 -8.28 -25.12 -17.12
C LEU A 104 -7.31 -24.74 -18.25
N GLY A 105 -6.02 -24.67 -17.92
CA GLY A 105 -4.96 -24.18 -18.81
C GLY A 105 -4.92 -22.66 -19.00
N GLY A 106 -5.90 -21.92 -18.47
CA GLY A 106 -5.91 -20.47 -18.45
C GLY A 106 -4.96 -19.87 -17.41
N ASP A 107 -4.89 -18.54 -17.38
CA ASP A 107 -4.10 -17.79 -16.41
C ASP A 107 -5.00 -16.91 -15.54
N VAL A 108 -4.57 -16.62 -14.31
CA VAL A 108 -5.32 -15.75 -13.39
C VAL A 108 -4.44 -14.76 -12.66
N PHE A 109 -4.97 -13.55 -12.49
CA PHE A 109 -4.43 -12.52 -11.61
C PHE A 109 -5.30 -12.40 -10.36
N ILE A 110 -4.77 -12.79 -9.22
CA ILE A 110 -5.37 -12.57 -7.91
C ILE A 110 -4.79 -11.27 -7.35
N GLU A 111 -5.53 -10.19 -7.54
CA GLU A 111 -5.12 -8.86 -7.04
C GLU A 111 -5.29 -8.79 -5.52
N CYS A 112 -4.29 -8.26 -4.84
CA CYS A 112 -4.41 -7.76 -3.48
C CYS A 112 -4.54 -6.23 -3.57
N PRO A 113 -5.76 -5.70 -3.43
CA PRO A 113 -6.04 -4.29 -3.70
C PRO A 113 -5.64 -3.40 -2.51
N ALA A 114 -4.43 -3.63 -1.98
CA ALA A 114 -3.88 -2.92 -0.85
C ALA A 114 -3.05 -1.72 -1.32
N ILE A 115 -3.23 -0.60 -0.63
CA ILE A 115 -2.38 0.58 -0.76
C ILE A 115 -1.89 1.02 0.61
N GLY A 116 -0.78 1.74 0.65
CA GLY A 116 -0.13 2.15 1.89
C GLY A 116 1.07 3.04 1.60
N TYR A 117 1.61 3.66 2.64
CA TYR A 117 2.90 4.34 2.57
C TYR A 117 3.74 4.07 3.82
N PRO A 118 4.97 3.56 3.68
CA PRO A 118 5.62 3.14 2.42
C PRO A 118 4.83 2.08 1.64
N LEU A 119 5.12 1.91 0.35
CA LEU A 119 4.36 1.01 -0.53
C LEU A 119 4.33 -0.41 0.07
N PRO A 120 3.15 -1.07 0.17
CA PRO A 120 3.07 -2.39 0.78
C PRO A 120 3.80 -3.47 -0.03
N GLU A 121 4.47 -4.38 0.68
CA GLU A 121 4.89 -5.67 0.18
C GLU A 121 3.71 -6.66 0.29
N ILE A 122 3.52 -7.46 -0.77
CA ILE A 122 2.44 -8.44 -0.84
C ILE A 122 3.01 -9.84 -0.76
N ARG A 123 2.56 -10.61 0.23
CA ARG A 123 2.88 -12.03 0.39
C ARG A 123 1.62 -12.86 0.27
N CYS A 124 1.63 -13.90 -0.56
CA CYS A 124 0.47 -14.78 -0.71
C CYS A 124 0.75 -16.17 -0.13
N VAL A 125 -0.25 -16.72 0.55
CA VAL A 125 -0.22 -18.09 1.09
C VAL A 125 -1.43 -18.84 0.58
N LEU A 126 -1.25 -20.14 0.28
CA LEU A 126 -2.38 -21.04 0.07
C LEU A 126 -2.96 -21.44 1.42
N LEU A 127 -4.28 -21.36 1.52
CA LEU A 127 -5.06 -22.07 2.52
C LEU A 127 -5.69 -23.28 1.83
N PRO A 128 -4.99 -24.44 1.77
CA PRO A 128 -5.64 -25.65 1.29
C PRO A 128 -6.76 -26.05 2.25
N PRO A 129 -7.78 -26.80 1.76
CA PRO A 129 -8.88 -27.30 2.58
C PRO A 129 -8.43 -28.03 3.86
N ASP A 130 -7.25 -28.66 3.81
CA ASP A 130 -6.69 -29.51 4.86
C ASP A 130 -5.76 -28.77 5.85
N LYS A 131 -5.91 -27.45 6.00
CA LYS A 131 -5.23 -26.58 7.00
C LYS A 131 -3.69 -26.50 6.93
N MET A 132 -3.00 -27.22 6.05
CA MET A 132 -1.56 -27.07 5.86
C MET A 132 -1.23 -25.80 5.05
N ARG A 133 -0.99 -24.67 5.72
CA ARG A 133 -0.50 -23.44 5.07
C ARG A 133 0.75 -23.74 4.23
N LYS A 134 0.67 -23.54 2.91
CA LYS A 134 1.83 -23.59 2.01
C LYS A 134 2.14 -22.17 1.53
N THR A 135 3.34 -21.69 1.85
CA THR A 135 3.82 -20.41 1.31
C THR A 135 4.07 -20.56 -0.18
N ILE A 136 3.45 -19.68 -0.99
CA ILE A 136 3.75 -19.62 -2.42
C ILE A 136 5.12 -18.96 -2.57
N SER A 137 6.09 -19.71 -3.08
CA SER A 137 7.37 -19.16 -3.52
C SER A 137 7.25 -18.77 -4.99
N SER A 138 7.91 -17.67 -5.38
CA SER A 138 8.00 -17.27 -6.78
C SER A 138 8.64 -18.42 -7.59
N ARG A 139 7.85 -19.01 -8.50
CA ARG A 139 8.25 -20.10 -9.42
C ARG A 139 7.70 -19.76 -10.80
N ARG A 140 8.13 -20.44 -11.87
CA ARG A 140 7.60 -20.19 -13.24
C ARG A 140 6.06 -20.13 -13.32
N LYS A 141 5.37 -20.91 -12.48
CA LYS A 141 3.90 -20.96 -12.38
C LYS A 141 3.29 -19.82 -11.57
N TYR A 142 3.90 -19.45 -10.44
CA TYR A 142 3.40 -18.44 -9.50
C TYR A 142 4.32 -17.23 -9.48
N VAL A 143 3.86 -16.09 -9.99
CA VAL A 143 4.62 -14.84 -10.02
C VAL A 143 3.98 -13.85 -9.05
N LEU A 144 4.69 -13.55 -7.96
CA LEU A 144 4.31 -12.49 -7.04
C LEU A 144 4.75 -11.14 -7.60
N THR A 145 3.85 -10.17 -7.59
CA THR A 145 4.09 -8.78 -7.94
C THR A 145 3.77 -7.89 -6.75
N ALA A 146 4.10 -6.60 -6.83
CA ALA A 146 3.79 -5.63 -5.78
C ALA A 146 2.29 -5.46 -5.49
N LYS A 147 1.38 -6.00 -6.31
CA LYS A 147 -0.08 -5.84 -6.16
C LYS A 147 -0.88 -7.11 -6.37
N ALA A 148 -0.28 -8.18 -6.88
CA ALA A 148 -1.03 -9.36 -7.31
C ALA A 148 -0.18 -10.62 -7.31
N LEU A 149 -0.85 -11.75 -7.15
CA LEU A 149 -0.36 -13.08 -7.47
C LEU A 149 -0.85 -13.45 -8.88
N TYR A 150 0.09 -13.73 -9.78
CA TYR A 150 -0.22 -14.27 -11.09
C TYR A 150 0.06 -15.77 -11.12
N ILE A 151 -0.94 -16.56 -11.52
CA ILE A 151 -0.85 -18.01 -11.64
C ILE A 151 -1.06 -18.37 -13.11
N ARG A 152 -0.09 -19.08 -13.68
CA ARG A 152 -0.15 -19.54 -15.08
C ARG A 152 -0.61 -20.97 -15.18
N ASN A 153 -1.31 -21.29 -16.28
CA ASN A 153 -1.72 -22.64 -16.63
C ASN A 153 -2.44 -23.34 -15.46
N ILE A 154 -3.65 -22.88 -15.16
CA ILE A 154 -4.50 -23.41 -14.08
C ILE A 154 -4.73 -24.91 -14.25
N GLU A 155 -4.48 -25.64 -13.17
CA GLU A 155 -4.71 -27.07 -13.01
C GLU A 155 -5.74 -27.31 -11.89
N PRO A 156 -6.40 -28.48 -11.85
CA PRO A 156 -7.38 -28.77 -10.79
C PRO A 156 -6.82 -28.62 -9.36
N ASN A 157 -5.52 -28.86 -9.17
CA ASN A 157 -4.85 -28.73 -7.88
C ASN A 157 -4.57 -27.27 -7.46
N ASP A 158 -4.80 -26.29 -8.34
CA ASP A 158 -4.69 -24.86 -7.99
C ASP A 158 -5.97 -24.30 -7.35
N GLU A 159 -7.08 -25.04 -7.40
CA GLU A 159 -8.33 -24.70 -6.73
C GLU A 159 -8.13 -24.65 -5.21
N ALA A 160 -8.23 -23.44 -4.65
CA ALA A 160 -7.96 -23.16 -3.24
C ALA A 160 -8.44 -21.76 -2.86
N THR A 161 -8.44 -21.48 -1.55
CA THR A 161 -8.50 -20.10 -1.04
C THR A 161 -7.09 -19.54 -0.93
N TYR A 162 -6.85 -18.46 -1.66
CA TYR A 162 -5.60 -17.70 -1.64
C TYR A 162 -5.74 -16.54 -0.67
N LYS A 163 -4.83 -16.43 0.31
CA LYS A 163 -4.76 -15.32 1.26
C LYS A 163 -3.55 -14.44 0.94
N CYS A 164 -3.82 -13.18 0.61
CA CYS A 164 -2.82 -12.14 0.46
C CYS A 164 -2.63 -11.41 1.78
N LEU A 165 -1.38 -11.15 2.15
CA LEU A 165 -0.96 -10.39 3.32
C LEU A 165 -0.22 -9.15 2.82
N ALA A 166 -0.75 -7.97 3.13
CA ALA A 166 -0.12 -6.70 2.82
C ALA A 166 0.49 -6.09 4.09
N THR A 167 1.81 -5.91 4.08
CA THR A 167 2.59 -5.21 5.11
C THR A 167 3.40 -4.09 4.49
N ASN A 168 3.75 -3.08 5.25
CA ASN A 168 4.82 -2.15 4.89
C ASN A 168 5.78 -1.97 6.06
N SER A 169 6.93 -1.35 5.79
CA SER A 169 7.97 -1.12 6.81
C SER A 169 7.44 -0.37 8.04
N PHE A 170 6.48 0.55 7.85
CA PHE A 170 5.80 1.23 8.96
C PHE A 170 5.01 0.24 9.85
N THR A 171 4.23 -0.67 9.27
CA THR A 171 3.53 -1.68 10.07
C THR A 171 4.48 -2.67 10.73
N GLU A 172 5.58 -3.03 10.07
CA GLU A 172 6.54 -4.00 10.59
C GLU A 172 7.33 -3.43 11.77
N GLU A 173 7.82 -2.20 11.67
CA GLU A 173 8.53 -1.49 12.73
C GLU A 173 7.69 -1.40 14.02
N PHE A 174 6.39 -1.14 13.88
CA PHE A 174 5.47 -0.99 15.02
C PHE A 174 4.69 -2.26 15.36
N GLY A 175 5.06 -3.42 14.82
CA GLY A 175 4.43 -4.71 15.12
C GLY A 175 2.92 -4.74 14.85
N ARG A 176 2.46 -4.03 13.83
CA ARG A 176 1.04 -3.92 13.47
C ARG A 176 0.64 -5.08 12.55
N PRO A 177 -0.58 -5.62 12.71
CA PRO A 177 -1.01 -6.76 11.91
C PRO A 177 -1.10 -6.41 10.42
N PRO A 178 -0.85 -7.37 9.53
CA PRO A 178 -1.03 -7.19 8.09
C PRO A 178 -2.50 -6.94 7.76
N ARG A 179 -2.73 -6.28 6.62
CA ARG A 179 -4.05 -6.31 6.00
C ARG A 179 -4.18 -7.61 5.21
N GLU A 180 -5.23 -8.39 5.47
CA GLU A 180 -5.44 -9.66 4.77
C GLU A 180 -6.60 -9.56 3.78
N PHE A 181 -6.43 -10.19 2.63
CA PHE A 181 -7.45 -10.30 1.59
C PHE A 181 -7.49 -11.73 1.05
N GLN A 182 -8.65 -12.37 1.08
CA GLN A 182 -8.88 -13.76 0.68
C GLN A 182 -9.71 -13.84 -0.59
N VAL A 183 -9.32 -14.73 -1.50
CA VAL A 183 -10.05 -15.02 -2.74
C VAL A 183 -10.09 -16.52 -2.96
N THR A 184 -11.27 -17.07 -3.19
CA THR A 184 -11.43 -18.45 -3.64
C THR A 184 -11.22 -18.52 -5.16
N LEU A 185 -10.33 -19.41 -5.59
CA LEU A 185 -10.11 -19.71 -7.01
C LEU A 185 -10.78 -21.03 -7.33
N GLU A 186 -11.63 -21.05 -8.35
CA GLU A 186 -12.33 -22.21 -8.88
C GLU A 186 -11.96 -22.40 -10.37
N HIS A 187 -12.07 -23.63 -10.86
CA HIS A 187 -11.83 -23.93 -12.27
C HIS A 187 -13.10 -24.42 -13.00
N TYR A 188 -13.09 -24.28 -14.32
CA TYR A 188 -14.06 -24.96 -15.20
C TYR A 188 -13.38 -25.56 -16.42
N SER A 189 -13.98 -26.60 -16.99
CA SER A 189 -13.56 -27.19 -18.27
C SER A 189 -14.53 -26.77 -19.39
N TYR A 190 -14.01 -26.61 -20.60
CA TYR A 190 -14.86 -26.61 -21.79
C TYR A 190 -15.23 -28.06 -22.10
N SER A 191 -16.53 -28.36 -22.11
CA SER A 191 -17.08 -29.65 -22.54
C SER A 191 -16.96 -29.84 -24.04
#